data_AF-A0A3M1DDP0-F1
#
_entry.id   AF-A0A3M1DDP0-F1
#
_cell.length_a   1.000
_cell.length_b   1.000
_cell.length_c   1.000
_cell.angle_alpha   90.00
_cell.angle_beta   90.00
_cell.angle_gamma   90.00
#
_symmetry.space_group_name_H-M   'P 1'
#
loop_
_entity.id
_entity.type
_entity.pdbx_description
1 polymer ?
#
loop_
_entity_poly.entity_id
_entity_poly.type
_entity_poly.pdbx_seq_one_letter_code
_entity_poly.pdbx_strand_id
1 'polypeptide(L)'
;FYYALLSAWFWAVQRVYPHAIGACMVARRDVHEAIGGFDSSIKLGEDNEYILRASKQFRVGMLPLTISISARRFATEGRLRMGLKYLGALFHRVFIGEIRNDTFRYKFGHYK
;
A
#
# COMPACT_ATOMS: atom_id res chain seq x y z
N PHE A 1 -6.88 -20.08 4.11
CA PHE A 1 -8.23 -19.62 3.73
C PHE A 1 -8.36 -18.09 3.72
N TYR A 2 -8.18 -17.40 4.86
CA TYR A 2 -8.25 -15.93 4.95
C TYR A 2 -7.40 -15.16 3.92
N TYR A 3 -6.13 -15.55 3.75
CA TYR A 3 -5.22 -14.89 2.80
C TYR A 3 -5.67 -15.04 1.34
N ALA A 4 -6.26 -16.18 0.96
CA ALA A 4 -6.74 -16.41 -0.39
C ALA A 4 -7.95 -15.51 -0.74
N LEU A 5 -8.85 -15.31 0.22
CA LEU A 5 -9.98 -14.37 0.08
C LEU A 5 -9.49 -12.92 -0.08
N LEU A 6 -8.51 -12.51 0.73
CA LEU A 6 -7.88 -11.19 0.61
C LEU A 6 -7.19 -11.00 -0.74
N SER A 7 -6.40 -11.99 -1.18
CA SER A 7 -5.76 -11.95 -2.49
C SER A 7 -6.78 -11.87 -3.62
N ALA A 8 -7.86 -12.66 -3.57
CA ALA A 8 -8.93 -12.62 -4.58
C ALA A 8 -9.65 -11.27 -4.62
N TRP A 9 -9.94 -10.68 -3.45
CA TRP A 9 -10.51 -9.34 -3.33
C TRP A 9 -9.60 -8.29 -3.98
N PHE A 10 -8.31 -8.27 -3.64
CA PHE A 10 -7.35 -7.34 -4.26
C PHE A 10 -7.27 -7.54 -5.77
N TRP A 11 -7.26 -8.78 -6.25
CA TRP A 11 -7.27 -9.10 -7.68
C TRP A 11 -8.51 -8.55 -8.40
N ALA A 12 -9.68 -8.61 -7.78
CA ALA A 12 -10.93 -8.09 -8.34
C ALA A 12 -10.94 -6.55 -8.37
N VAL A 13 -10.46 -5.90 -7.30
CA VAL A 13 -10.57 -4.45 -7.12
C VAL A 13 -9.45 -3.66 -7.81
N GLN A 14 -8.31 -4.29 -8.13
CA GLN A 14 -7.11 -3.60 -8.66
C GLN A 14 -7.35 -2.68 -9.88
N ARG A 15 -8.37 -2.96 -10.70
CA ARG A 15 -8.68 -2.17 -11.90
C ARG A 15 -9.48 -0.90 -11.60
N VAL A 16 -10.24 -0.90 -10.51
CA VAL A 16 -11.09 0.23 -10.09
C VAL A 16 -10.38 1.05 -9.02
N TYR A 17 -9.66 0.39 -8.12
CA TYR A 17 -8.89 1.04 -7.07
C TYR A 17 -7.49 0.42 -6.99
N PRO A 18 -6.52 0.97 -7.73
CA PRO A 18 -5.14 0.51 -7.70
C PRO A 18 -4.59 0.68 -6.29
N HIS A 19 -4.25 -0.44 -5.65
CA HIS A 19 -3.73 -0.47 -4.29
C HIS A 19 -2.37 -1.17 -4.24
N ALA A 20 -1.45 -0.52 -3.54
CA ALA A 20 -0.17 -1.07 -3.18
C ALA A 20 -0.19 -1.48 -1.71
N ILE A 21 0.26 -2.70 -1.42
CA ILE A 21 0.50 -3.15 -0.04
C ILE A 21 1.88 -2.69 0.45
N GLY A 22 2.73 -2.13 -0.44
CA GLY A 22 4.09 -1.68 -0.11
C GLY A 22 5.10 -2.79 0.16
N ALA A 23 4.63 -4.04 0.15
CA ALA A 23 5.45 -5.21 0.46
C ALA A 23 6.49 -5.51 -0.63
N CYS A 24 6.10 -5.37 -1.89
CA CYS A 24 6.98 -5.54 -3.05
C CYS A 24 6.37 -4.76 -4.21
N MET A 25 7.15 -3.87 -4.81
CA MET A 25 6.78 -3.11 -5.99
C MET A 25 7.95 -3.08 -6.94
N VAL A 26 7.65 -3.17 -8.23
CA VAL A 26 8.64 -3.06 -9.30
C VAL A 26 8.06 -2.11 -10.34
N ALA A 27 8.84 -1.09 -10.71
CA ALA A 27 8.50 -0.14 -11.75
C ALA A 27 9.67 -0.02 -12.73
N ARG A 28 9.37 0.25 -14.00
CA ARG A 28 10.40 0.65 -14.96
C ARG A 28 10.92 2.05 -14.60
N ARG A 29 12.19 2.30 -14.88
CA ARG A 29 12.85 3.58 -14.56
C ARG A 29 12.12 4.77 -15.21
N ASP A 30 11.78 4.64 -16.48
CA ASP A 30 11.08 5.68 -17.23
C ASP A 30 9.70 6.01 -16.64
N VAL A 31 8.98 5.01 -16.13
CA VAL A 31 7.70 5.23 -15.41
C VAL A 31 7.93 6.01 -14.12
N HIS A 32 8.96 5.65 -13.34
CA HIS A 32 9.28 6.34 -12.08
C HIS A 32 9.64 7.81 -12.31
N GLU A 33 10.48 8.08 -13.31
CA GLU A 33 10.89 9.43 -13.68
C GLU A 33 9.72 10.25 -14.25
N ALA A 34 8.89 9.65 -15.12
CA ALA A 34 7.74 10.33 -15.73
C ALA A 34 6.71 10.81 -14.70
N ILE A 35 6.52 10.06 -13.60
CA ILE A 35 5.58 10.45 -12.54
C ILE A 35 6.24 11.26 -11.43
N GLY A 36 7.55 11.53 -11.49
CA GLY A 36 8.28 12.33 -10.50
C GLY A 36 8.57 11.60 -9.19
N GLY A 37 8.63 10.26 -9.21
CA GLY A 37 8.95 9.44 -8.05
C GLY A 37 7.94 9.49 -6.90
N PHE A 38 8.40 9.12 -5.70
CA PHE A 38 7.58 9.12 -4.48
C PHE A 38 7.45 10.53 -3.88
N ASP A 39 6.27 10.86 -3.37
CA ASP A 39 6.06 12.08 -2.57
C ASP A 39 6.49 11.83 -1.10
N SER A 40 7.62 12.41 -0.70
CA SER A 40 8.18 12.27 0.65
C SER A 40 7.41 13.02 1.75
N SER A 41 6.43 13.86 1.36
CA SER A 41 5.52 14.51 2.31
C SER A 41 4.43 13.56 2.82
N ILE A 42 4.17 12.46 2.11
CA ILE A 42 3.22 11.42 2.53
C ILE A 42 3.91 10.49 3.53
N LYS A 43 3.35 10.39 4.75
CA LYS A 43 3.93 9.57 5.82
C LYS A 43 3.41 8.14 5.86
N LEU A 44 2.21 7.92 5.31
CA LEU A 44 1.58 6.61 5.26
C LEU A 44 0.75 6.46 3.99
N GLY A 45 1.09 5.46 3.19
CA GLY A 45 0.35 5.14 1.96
C GLY A 45 0.91 5.82 0.71
N GLU A 46 2.17 6.25 0.78
CA GLU A 46 2.99 6.74 -0.33
C GLU A 46 2.96 5.78 -1.52
N ASP A 47 3.00 4.47 -1.28
CA ASP A 47 2.95 3.45 -2.33
C ASP A 47 1.63 3.48 -3.11
N ASN A 48 0.53 3.75 -2.41
CA ASN A 48 -0.76 3.77 -3.05
C ASN A 48 -0.99 5.05 -3.85
N GLU A 49 -0.47 6.18 -3.39
CA GLU A 49 -0.45 7.42 -4.16
C GLU A 49 0.41 7.25 -5.42
N TYR A 50 1.60 6.64 -5.28
CA TYR A 50 2.50 6.34 -6.39
C TYR A 50 1.80 5.50 -7.48
N ILE A 51 1.13 4.40 -7.10
CA ILE A 51 0.38 3.58 -8.07
C ILE A 51 -0.80 4.36 -8.67
N LEU A 52 -1.52 5.18 -7.88
CA LEU A 52 -2.63 5.98 -8.39
C LEU A 52 -2.17 7.04 -9.40
N ARG A 53 -0.99 7.64 -9.19
CA ARG A 53 -0.39 8.59 -10.15
C ARG A 53 0.06 7.87 -11.41
N ALA A 54 0.73 6.72 -11.25
CA ALA A 54 1.15 5.87 -12.36
C ALA A 54 -0.05 5.37 -13.20
N SER A 55 -1.16 4.99 -12.57
CA SER A 55 -2.34 4.44 -13.26
C SER A 55 -3.02 5.43 -14.21
N LYS A 56 -2.81 6.74 -14.02
CA LYS A 56 -3.35 7.78 -14.91
C LYS A 56 -2.67 7.81 -16.27
N GLN A 57 -1.43 7.31 -16.38
CA GLN A 57 -0.60 7.42 -17.58
C GLN A 57 -0.08 6.07 -18.08
N PHE A 58 0.04 5.08 -17.20
CA PHE A 58 0.68 3.80 -17.46
C PHE A 58 -0.19 2.63 -17.00
N ARG A 59 0.09 1.45 -17.57
CA ARG A 59 -0.54 0.22 -17.13
C ARG A 59 0.06 -0.23 -15.79
N VAL A 60 -0.78 -0.27 -14.77
CA VAL A 60 -0.45 -0.82 -13.46
C VAL A 60 -1.25 -2.10 -13.21
N GLY A 61 -0.75 -2.99 -12.35
CA GLY A 61 -1.43 -4.22 -11.97
C GLY A 61 -0.61 -5.10 -11.05
N MET A 62 -1.25 -6.14 -10.52
CA MET A 62 -0.60 -7.15 -9.69
C MET A 62 0.00 -8.25 -10.57
N LEU A 63 1.19 -8.72 -10.20
CA LEU A 63 1.77 -9.94 -10.78
C LEU A 63 1.18 -11.16 -10.06
N PRO A 64 0.89 -12.27 -10.76
CA PRO A 64 0.40 -13.51 -10.16
C PRO A 64 1.54 -14.28 -9.48
N LEU A 65 2.28 -13.59 -8.61
CA LEU A 65 3.43 -14.11 -7.89
C LEU A 65 3.13 -14.12 -6.39
N THR A 66 3.51 -15.20 -5.73
CA THR A 66 3.43 -15.30 -4.27
C THR A 66 4.79 -15.01 -3.68
N ILE A 67 4.87 -13.98 -2.82
CA ILE A 67 6.10 -13.59 -2.15
C ILE A 67 5.92 -13.77 -0.65
N SER A 68 6.84 -14.51 -0.03
CA SER A 68 6.86 -14.66 1.43
C SER A 68 7.54 -13.44 2.05
N ILE A 69 6.75 -12.58 2.69
CA ILE A 69 7.26 -11.47 3.48
C ILE A 69 7.33 -11.83 4.97
N SER A 70 8.33 -11.29 5.66
CA SER A 70 8.47 -11.45 7.11
C SER A 70 7.25 -10.84 7.81
N ALA A 71 6.49 -11.68 8.51
CA ALA A 71 5.30 -11.27 9.25
C ALA A 71 5.62 -10.55 10.58
N ARG A 72 6.84 -10.03 10.77
CA ARG A 72 7.31 -9.36 12.00
C ARG A 72 6.27 -8.39 12.56
N ARG A 73 5.70 -7.52 11.72
CA ARG A 73 4.68 -6.53 12.14
C ARG A 73 3.36 -7.16 12.58
N PHE A 74 2.92 -8.20 11.88
CA PHE A 74 1.71 -8.94 12.25
C PHE A 74 1.88 -9.71 13.57
N ALA A 75 3.09 -10.18 13.85
CA ALA A 75 3.42 -10.86 15.10
C ALA A 75 3.49 -9.88 16.28
N THR A 76 4.01 -8.66 16.08
CA THR A 76 4.17 -7.66 17.16
C THR A 76 2.90 -6.87 17.46
N GLU A 77 2.12 -6.45 16.46
CA GLU A 77 0.92 -5.61 16.65
C GLU A 77 -0.39 -6.39 16.73
N GLY A 78 -0.39 -7.66 16.32
CA GLY A 78 -1.57 -8.52 16.25
C GLY A 78 -2.41 -8.29 14.99
N ARG A 79 -2.88 -9.39 14.38
CA ARG A 79 -3.57 -9.38 13.07
C ARG A 79 -4.83 -8.52 13.03
N LEU A 80 -5.64 -8.54 14.09
CA LEU A 80 -6.89 -7.77 14.19
C LEU A 80 -6.66 -6.26 14.28
N ARG A 81 -5.71 -5.82 15.12
CA ARG A 81 -5.36 -4.40 15.25
C ARG A 81 -4.77 -3.84 13.97
N MET A 82 -3.93 -4.61 13.28
CA MET A 82 -3.41 -4.24 11.97
C MET A 82 -4.52 -4.12 10.92
N GLY A 83 -5.44 -5.08 10.87
CA GLY A 83 -6.60 -5.02 9.97
C GLY A 83 -7.44 -3.77 10.19
N LEU A 84 -7.75 -3.43 11.45
CA LEU A 84 -8.48 -2.21 11.80
C LEU A 84 -7.72 -0.93 11.43
N LYS A 85 -6.40 -0.88 11.64
CA LYS A 85 -5.58 0.27 11.20
C LYS A 85 -5.60 0.43 9.68
N TYR A 86 -5.47 -0.66 8.92
CA TYR A 86 -5.54 -0.60 7.46
C TYR A 86 -6.93 -0.17 6.96
N LEU A 87 -7.99 -0.66 7.58
CA LEU A 87 -9.36 -0.20 7.30
C LEU A 87 -9.49 1.30 7.61
N GLY A 88 -9.05 1.75 8.78
CA GLY A 88 -9.06 3.17 9.15
C GLY A 88 -8.25 4.04 8.18
N ALA A 89 -7.09 3.57 7.73
CA ALA A 89 -6.27 4.26 6.74
C ALA A 89 -6.96 4.32 5.37
N LEU A 90 -7.64 3.25 4.95
CA LEU A 90 -8.44 3.21 3.73
C LEU A 90 -9.59 4.21 3.80
N PHE A 91 -10.36 4.20 4.90
CA PHE A 91 -11.45 5.14 5.15
C PHE A 91 -10.95 6.58 5.12
N HIS A 92 -9.87 6.90 5.86
CA HIS A 92 -9.28 8.23 5.84
C HIS A 92 -8.89 8.65 4.42
N ARG A 93 -8.29 7.74 3.63
CA ARG A 93 -7.87 8.06 2.25
C ARG A 93 -9.03 8.33 1.31
N VAL A 94 -10.15 7.63 1.47
CA VAL A 94 -11.36 7.81 0.66
C VAL A 94 -12.08 9.12 1.01
N PHE A 95 -12.15 9.48 2.29
CA PHE A 95 -12.96 10.63 2.75
C PHE A 95 -12.17 11.93 2.93
N ILE A 96 -10.91 11.88 3.34
CA ILE A 96 -10.09 13.05 3.71
C ILE A 96 -8.92 13.24 2.75
N GLY A 97 -8.40 12.14 2.18
CA GLY A 97 -7.24 12.15 1.29
C GLY A 97 -5.97 11.59 1.95
N GLU A 98 -4.82 11.92 1.39
CA GLU A 98 -3.52 11.37 1.80
C GLU A 98 -3.14 11.74 3.24
N ILE A 99 -2.56 10.78 3.94
CA ILE A 99 -2.12 10.94 5.33
C ILE A 99 -0.76 11.65 5.32
N ARG A 100 -0.82 12.98 5.33
CA ARG A 100 0.33 13.89 5.48
C ARG A 100 0.59 14.27 6.95
N ASN A 101 -0.41 14.12 7.80
CA ASN A 101 -0.32 14.43 9.23
C ASN A 101 0.24 13.26 10.04
N ASP A 102 1.01 13.60 11.09
CA ASP A 102 1.67 12.65 12.02
C ASP A 102 0.67 11.94 12.98
N THR A 103 -0.63 11.96 12.64
CA THR A 103 -1.72 11.38 13.43
C THR A 103 -1.54 9.88 13.62
N PHE A 104 -0.91 9.22 12.64
CA PHE A 104 -0.32 7.90 12.80
C PHE A 104 1.17 8.07 13.04
N ARG A 105 1.60 8.13 14.30
CA ARG A 105 3.02 8.04 14.70
C ARG A 105 3.62 6.74 14.15
N TYR A 106 4.10 6.80 12.91
CA TYR A 106 4.64 5.68 12.19
C TYR A 106 6.13 5.56 12.53
N LYS A 107 6.41 4.81 13.58
CA LYS A 107 7.76 4.56 14.08
C LYS A 107 8.51 3.59 13.16
N PHE A 108 9.12 4.12 12.09
CA PHE A 108 10.04 3.35 11.24
C PHE A 108 11.30 2.97 12.05
N GLY A 109 11.77 1.73 11.93
CA GLY A 109 13.06 1.30 12.52
C GLY A 109 13.05 0.75 13.96
N HIS A 110 11.88 0.55 14.58
CA HIS A 110 11.79 0.04 15.96
C HIS A 110 11.67 -1.49 16.10
N TYR A 111 11.70 -2.24 15.00
CA TYR A 111 11.53 -3.68 15.00
C TYR A 111 12.90 -4.35 14.82
N LYS A 112 13.40 -4.99 15.87
CA LYS A 112 14.55 -5.92 15.80
C LYS A 112 14.09 -7.23 15.14
#